data_AF-A0A7D9LSB8-F1
#
_entry.id   AF-A0A7D9LSB8-F1
#
_cell.length_a   1.000
_cell.length_b   1.000
_cell.length_c   1.000
_cell.angle_alpha   90.00
_cell.angle_beta   90.00
_cell.angle_gamma   90.00
#
_symmetry.space_group_name_H-M   'P 1'
#
loop_
_entity.id
_entity.type
_entity.pdbx_description
1 polymer ?
#
loop_
_entity_poly.entity_id
_entity_poly.type
_entity_poly.pdbx_seq_one_letter_code
_entity_poly.pdbx_strand_id
1 'polypeptide(L)'
;MASFFAENFCESKIVNPDLRDTIIQGLVTFSCYADCLKALEILPLTSQERVVSTLMGAYEKRTWVQTTWILIRFWKGCGFAFNYSLQPWGQMSGISDHGLQRVNLQPPCPSPVYQHVLAKLCSEDKVLSSGFLNGVLNQLNWAFSEFIGMLQQIQSLPNIAVENRQLKTCIVCFELTVGLLRVLEMVCTVAPQLFTDWENFPSAEMNISRLFQLVTQAFNRLTASANIFENVTRLHLPGFDCVDRLPLLSALAGIMLALLKRSKPASIDCACSVLFAEPGFQFESFQLLFDRESNGGKPVSGFSFSHYKVVSEKELQELEELSKILSTYKDQVHLKRQASFDTEELCTICYAMPQSAVFVPCGHKSCRACISRHLMNSKICFFCKETVEKFEDCSASQKDATKDTSSCVSL
;
A
#
# COMPACT_ATOMS: atom_id res chain seq x y z
N MET A 1 23.85 25.40 6.14
CA MET A 1 22.98 25.06 4.99
C MET A 1 21.86 24.09 5.38
N ALA A 2 22.16 22.97 6.06
CA ALA A 2 21.13 22.06 6.58
C ALA A 2 20.05 22.77 7.45
N SER A 3 20.47 23.58 8.44
CA SER A 3 19.54 24.36 9.27
C SER A 3 18.67 25.31 8.45
N PHE A 4 19.26 25.98 7.45
CA PHE A 4 18.52 26.87 6.54
C PHE A 4 17.38 26.12 5.84
N PHE A 5 17.67 24.97 5.22
CA PHE A 5 16.63 24.20 4.55
C PHE A 5 15.59 23.68 5.53
N ALA A 6 15.99 23.12 6.67
CA ALA A 6 15.07 22.57 7.67
C ALA A 6 14.13 23.64 8.24
N GLU A 7 14.65 24.82 8.59
CA GLU A 7 13.86 25.91 9.17
C GLU A 7 12.91 26.54 8.15
N ASN A 8 13.42 26.89 6.96
CA ASN A 8 12.62 27.58 5.94
C ASN A 8 11.60 26.65 5.26
N PHE A 9 11.87 25.34 5.16
CA PHE A 9 10.88 24.37 4.71
C PHE A 9 9.65 24.32 5.64
N CYS A 10 9.89 24.48 6.95
CA CYS A 10 8.86 24.43 7.98
C CYS A 10 8.22 25.79 8.30
N GLU A 11 8.57 26.86 7.57
CA GLU A 11 8.14 28.22 7.87
C GLU A 11 6.82 28.55 7.17
N SER A 12 5.78 28.86 7.95
CA SER A 12 4.45 29.21 7.44
C SER A 12 4.36 30.65 6.93
N LYS A 13 5.31 31.52 7.32
CA LYS A 13 5.38 32.91 6.86
C LYS A 13 5.83 33.06 5.40
N ILE A 14 6.41 32.02 4.79
CA ILE A 14 6.76 32.04 3.37
C ILE A 14 5.49 31.81 2.55
N VAL A 15 4.79 32.91 2.24
CA VAL A 15 3.51 32.89 1.50
C VAL A 15 3.71 32.77 -0.02
N ASN A 16 4.87 33.20 -0.54
CA ASN A 16 5.15 33.11 -1.97
C ASN A 16 5.31 31.63 -2.41
N PRO A 17 4.46 31.14 -3.31
CA PRO A 17 4.45 29.73 -3.69
C PRO A 17 5.69 29.31 -4.49
N ASP A 18 6.21 30.17 -5.36
CA ASP A 18 7.40 29.88 -6.19
C ASP A 18 8.66 29.77 -5.32
N LEU A 19 8.80 30.67 -4.34
CA LEU A 19 9.89 30.62 -3.37
C LEU A 19 9.79 29.35 -2.51
N ARG A 20 8.58 29.00 -2.08
CA ARG A 20 8.34 27.77 -1.31
C ARG A 20 8.73 26.53 -2.12
N ASP A 21 8.31 26.45 -3.38
CA ASP A 21 8.66 25.33 -4.27
C ASP A 21 10.18 25.24 -4.49
N THR A 22 10.85 26.39 -4.69
CA THR A 22 12.31 26.47 -4.82
C THR A 22 13.03 25.93 -3.58
N ILE A 23 12.57 26.29 -2.37
CA ILE A 23 13.14 25.79 -1.11
C ILE A 23 12.95 24.28 -1.01
N ILE A 24 11.75 23.77 -1.33
CA ILE A 24 11.46 22.34 -1.26
C ILE A 24 12.31 21.57 -2.27
N GLN A 25 12.41 22.04 -3.52
CA GLN A 25 13.24 21.43 -4.56
C GLN A 25 14.73 21.46 -4.21
N GLY A 26 15.18 22.54 -3.57
CA GLY A 26 16.50 22.64 -2.97
C GLY A 26 16.72 21.59 -1.88
N LEU A 27 15.77 21.39 -0.98
CA LEU A 27 15.83 20.36 0.06
C LEU A 27 15.80 18.93 -0.53
N VAL A 28 14.98 18.66 -1.56
CA VAL A 28 14.99 17.38 -2.30
C VAL A 28 16.41 17.11 -2.80
N THR A 29 17.00 18.08 -3.51
CA THR A 29 18.36 17.96 -4.06
C THR A 29 19.42 17.83 -2.97
N PHE A 30 19.29 18.58 -1.88
CA PHE A 30 20.21 18.52 -0.74
C PHE A 30 20.17 17.14 -0.07
N SER A 31 18.98 16.59 0.16
CA SER A 31 18.80 15.27 0.79
C SER A 31 19.33 14.10 -0.08
N CYS A 32 19.48 14.32 -1.39
CA CYS A 32 19.97 13.30 -2.31
C CYS A 32 21.42 12.87 -2.02
N TYR A 33 22.28 13.79 -1.59
CA TYR A 33 23.71 13.54 -1.35
C TYR A 33 23.98 13.07 0.07
N ALA A 34 24.82 12.03 0.21
CA ALA A 34 25.08 11.38 1.50
C ALA A 34 25.57 12.35 2.59
N ASP A 35 26.53 13.23 2.28
CA ASP A 35 27.07 14.15 3.29
C ASP A 35 26.10 15.27 3.65
N CYS A 36 25.25 15.68 2.71
CA CYS A 36 24.19 16.65 2.96
C CYS A 36 23.06 16.05 3.80
N LEU A 37 22.70 14.78 3.56
CA LEU A 37 21.77 14.03 4.39
C LEU A 37 22.30 13.87 5.82
N LYS A 38 23.57 13.49 6.00
CA LYS A 38 24.21 13.45 7.33
C LYS A 38 24.15 14.82 8.03
N ALA A 39 24.34 15.92 7.31
CA ALA A 39 24.23 17.25 7.88
C ALA A 39 22.80 17.58 8.37
N LEU A 40 21.76 17.04 7.72
CA LEU A 40 20.38 17.11 8.20
C LEU A 40 20.17 16.24 9.45
N GLU A 41 20.75 15.03 9.48
CA GLU A 41 20.65 14.07 10.59
C GLU A 41 21.33 14.54 11.89
N ILE A 42 22.26 15.49 11.83
CA ILE A 42 22.95 16.06 13.00
C ILE A 42 22.16 17.23 13.62
N LEU A 43 21.11 17.72 12.94
CA LEU A 43 20.27 18.79 13.49
C LEU A 43 19.60 18.37 14.81
N PRO A 44 19.26 19.31 15.71
CA PRO A 44 18.54 19.00 16.94
C PRO A 44 17.23 18.23 16.66
N LEU A 45 16.86 17.31 17.56
CA LEU A 45 15.67 16.46 17.41
C LEU A 45 14.40 17.28 17.13
N THR A 46 14.23 18.43 17.77
CA THR A 46 13.11 19.34 17.54
C THR A 46 13.02 19.83 16.09
N SER A 47 14.16 20.07 15.44
CA SER A 47 14.21 20.46 14.03
C SER A 47 13.91 19.27 13.12
N GLN A 48 14.41 18.07 13.47
CA GLN A 48 14.11 16.85 12.74
C GLN A 48 12.61 16.52 12.77
N GLU A 49 11.99 16.59 13.96
CA GLU A 49 10.55 16.38 14.16
C GLU A 49 9.72 17.39 13.38
N ARG A 50 10.10 18.68 13.39
CA ARG A 50 9.42 19.69 12.57
C ARG A 50 9.48 19.39 11.08
N VAL A 51 10.64 18.95 10.57
CA VAL A 51 10.79 18.56 9.16
C VAL A 51 9.86 17.41 8.83
N VAL A 52 9.88 16.32 9.61
CA VAL A 52 9.03 15.15 9.34
C VAL A 52 7.55 15.47 9.50
N SER A 53 7.18 16.25 10.52
CA SER A 53 5.80 16.70 10.72
C SER A 53 5.30 17.53 9.53
N THR A 54 6.14 18.42 9.00
CA THR A 54 5.82 19.22 7.80
C THR A 54 5.70 18.33 6.55
N LEU A 55 6.55 17.31 6.38
CA LEU A 55 6.44 16.34 5.29
C LEU A 55 5.13 15.54 5.37
N MET A 56 4.76 15.06 6.57
CA MET A 56 3.53 14.31 6.81
C MET A 56 2.28 15.18 6.54
N GLY A 57 2.26 16.41 7.05
CA GLY A 57 1.15 17.34 6.87
C GLY A 57 0.96 17.86 5.44
N ALA A 58 1.94 17.69 4.55
CA ALA A 58 1.85 18.12 3.16
C ALA A 58 0.78 17.35 2.35
N TYR A 59 0.44 16.13 2.77
CA TYR A 59 -0.55 15.28 2.10
C TYR A 59 -1.99 15.78 2.23
N GLU A 60 -2.26 16.72 3.14
CA GLU A 60 -3.53 17.43 3.23
C GLU A 60 -3.58 18.68 2.34
N LYS A 61 -2.44 19.27 1.99
CA LYS A 61 -2.33 20.66 1.48
C LYS A 61 -1.94 20.79 0.00
N ARG A 62 -2.14 19.75 -0.82
CA ARG A 62 -1.78 19.70 -2.26
C ARG A 62 -0.28 19.93 -2.58
N THR A 63 0.61 19.95 -1.60
CA THR A 63 2.08 20.14 -1.80
C THR A 63 2.87 18.84 -1.66
N TRP A 64 2.22 17.69 -1.83
CA TRP A 64 2.76 16.38 -1.45
C TRP A 64 3.76 15.78 -2.45
N VAL A 65 3.77 16.24 -3.70
CA VAL A 65 4.61 15.65 -4.76
C VAL A 65 6.08 15.77 -4.42
N GLN A 66 6.55 16.97 -4.09
CA GLN A 66 7.97 17.18 -3.77
C GLN A 66 8.36 16.55 -2.42
N THR A 67 7.45 16.56 -1.43
CA THR A 67 7.69 15.93 -0.12
C THR A 67 7.80 14.41 -0.22
N THR A 68 7.08 13.80 -1.17
CA THR A 68 7.19 12.37 -1.49
C THR A 68 8.63 11.99 -1.84
N TRP A 69 9.32 12.81 -2.65
CA TRP A 69 10.72 12.53 -3.04
C TRP A 69 11.69 12.58 -1.86
N ILE A 70 11.47 13.48 -0.90
CA ILE A 70 12.27 13.55 0.33
C ILE A 70 12.07 12.28 1.17
N LEU A 71 10.81 11.84 1.36
CA LEU A 71 10.50 10.64 2.12
C LEU A 71 11.09 9.37 1.48
N ILE A 72 10.98 9.24 0.15
CA ILE A 72 11.59 8.12 -0.59
C ILE A 72 13.10 8.14 -0.44
N ARG A 73 13.71 9.32 -0.42
CA ARG A 73 15.16 9.44 -0.23
C ARG A 73 15.57 8.91 1.14
N PHE A 74 14.81 9.16 2.20
CA PHE A 74 15.07 8.58 3.53
C PHE A 74 14.96 7.05 3.53
N TRP A 75 14.13 6.48 2.66
CA TRP A 75 13.90 5.03 2.55
C TRP A 75 14.88 4.29 1.62
N LYS A 76 15.47 4.98 0.64
CA LYS A 76 16.27 4.34 -0.42
C LYS A 76 17.44 3.52 0.11
N GLY A 77 17.38 2.21 -0.12
CA GLY A 77 18.31 1.20 0.40
C GLY A 77 17.73 0.25 1.45
N CYS A 78 16.56 0.57 2.03
CA CYS A 78 15.87 -0.28 3.01
C CYS A 78 14.74 -1.12 2.39
N GLY A 79 14.15 -0.67 1.28
CA GLY A 79 13.05 -1.37 0.60
C GLY A 79 13.49 -2.60 -0.19
N PHE A 80 12.56 -3.52 -0.42
CA PHE A 80 12.76 -4.70 -1.26
C PHE A 80 13.16 -4.28 -2.67
N ALA A 81 14.26 -4.84 -3.17
CA ALA A 81 14.88 -4.53 -4.45
C ALA A 81 15.06 -3.02 -4.71
N PHE A 82 15.31 -2.24 -3.64
CA PHE A 82 15.42 -0.77 -3.70
C PHE A 82 16.83 -0.25 -3.41
N ASN A 83 17.83 -1.03 -3.82
CA ASN A 83 19.26 -0.76 -3.62
C ASN A 83 20.01 -0.42 -4.93
N TYR A 84 19.28 -0.09 -6.01
CA TYR A 84 19.90 0.28 -7.28
C TYR A 84 20.26 1.78 -7.35
N SER A 85 21.39 2.06 -8.00
CA SER A 85 21.87 3.42 -8.32
C SER A 85 21.53 3.86 -9.75
N LEU A 86 21.23 2.90 -10.62
CA LEU A 86 20.80 3.11 -12.01
C LEU A 86 19.59 2.22 -12.25
N GLN A 87 18.62 2.70 -13.04
CA GLN A 87 17.44 1.91 -13.40
C GLN A 87 17.88 0.64 -14.14
N PRO A 88 17.68 -0.57 -13.55
CA PRO A 88 18.11 -1.82 -14.16
C PRO A 88 17.41 -2.17 -15.48
N TRP A 89 16.30 -1.49 -15.79
CA TRP A 89 15.42 -1.76 -16.94
C TRP A 89 15.54 -0.75 -18.09
N GLY A 90 16.32 0.33 -17.97
CA GLY A 90 16.51 1.28 -19.06
C GLY A 90 17.17 2.60 -18.65
N GLN A 91 17.87 3.26 -19.60
CA GLN A 91 18.38 4.63 -19.47
C GLN A 91 17.46 5.57 -20.23
N MET A 92 16.94 6.62 -19.57
CA MET A 92 16.29 7.71 -20.27
C MET A 92 17.31 8.51 -21.11
N SER A 93 17.11 8.54 -22.41
CA SER A 93 17.79 9.50 -23.30
C SER A 93 17.11 10.86 -23.17
N GLY A 94 17.55 11.65 -22.18
CA GLY A 94 17.06 13.01 -21.94
C GLY A 94 17.11 13.38 -20.47
N ILE A 95 17.70 14.54 -20.18
CA ILE A 95 17.70 15.15 -18.84
C ILE A 95 16.30 15.74 -18.62
N SER A 96 15.34 14.93 -18.17
CA SER A 96 14.12 15.48 -17.57
C SER A 96 14.34 15.62 -16.07
N ASP A 97 14.19 16.84 -15.56
CA ASP A 97 14.54 17.20 -14.19
C ASP A 97 13.48 16.78 -13.14
N HIS A 98 12.87 15.59 -13.32
CA HIS A 98 11.81 15.08 -12.44
C HIS A 98 12.39 14.48 -11.15
N GLY A 99 11.66 14.64 -10.04
CA GLY A 99 12.16 14.39 -8.68
C GLY A 99 12.55 12.93 -8.40
N LEU A 100 11.77 11.95 -8.89
CA LEU A 100 12.08 10.53 -8.68
C LEU A 100 13.36 10.10 -9.40
N GLN A 101 13.60 10.60 -10.62
CA GLN A 101 14.82 10.34 -11.37
C GLN A 101 16.05 10.82 -10.59
N ARG A 102 16.01 12.01 -9.99
CA ARG A 102 17.10 12.52 -9.13
C ARG A 102 17.39 11.59 -7.95
N VAL A 103 16.35 11.09 -7.28
CA VAL A 103 16.51 10.14 -6.16
C VAL A 103 17.06 8.80 -6.66
N ASN A 104 16.60 8.31 -7.82
CA ASN A 104 17.01 7.02 -8.38
C ASN A 104 18.46 7.00 -8.88
N LEU A 105 18.99 8.11 -9.39
CA LEU A 105 20.37 8.21 -9.88
C LEU A 105 21.43 8.24 -8.76
N GLN A 106 21.03 8.52 -7.52
CA GLN A 106 21.96 8.50 -6.39
C GLN A 106 22.19 7.08 -5.86
N PRO A 107 23.36 6.78 -5.30
CA PRO A 107 23.57 5.52 -4.60
C PRO A 107 22.64 5.39 -3.38
N PRO A 108 22.27 4.17 -2.97
CA PRO A 108 21.50 3.96 -1.75
C PRO A 108 22.21 4.54 -0.53
N CYS A 109 21.49 5.32 0.27
CA CYS A 109 22.00 5.94 1.49
C CYS A 109 20.81 6.30 2.39
N PRO A 110 20.12 5.29 2.96
CA PRO A 110 18.91 5.53 3.73
C PRO A 110 19.22 6.38 4.96
N SER A 111 18.19 7.03 5.52
CA SER A 111 18.30 7.78 6.78
C SER A 111 17.57 7.05 7.91
N PRO A 112 18.26 6.27 8.75
CA PRO A 112 17.67 5.66 9.94
C PRO A 112 17.14 6.71 10.92
N VAL A 113 17.77 7.89 10.98
CA VAL A 113 17.36 8.99 11.87
C VAL A 113 15.98 9.50 11.51
N TYR A 114 15.75 9.87 10.24
CA TYR A 114 14.45 10.38 9.81
C TYR A 114 13.38 9.28 9.74
N GLN A 115 13.75 8.02 9.47
CA GLN A 115 12.85 6.89 9.61
C GLN A 115 12.38 6.70 11.06
N HIS A 116 13.28 6.82 12.04
CA HIS A 116 12.94 6.74 13.46
C HIS A 116 12.05 7.90 13.92
N VAL A 117 12.34 9.13 13.49
CA VAL A 117 11.50 10.31 13.77
C VAL A 117 10.10 10.12 13.19
N LEU A 118 9.97 9.59 11.97
CA LEU A 118 8.68 9.26 11.38
C LEU A 118 7.93 8.20 12.20
N ALA A 119 8.59 7.12 12.60
CA ALA A 119 7.98 6.09 13.45
C ALA A 119 7.49 6.64 14.80
N LYS A 120 8.29 7.54 15.41
CA LYS A 120 7.94 8.22 16.66
C LYS A 120 6.69 9.08 16.48
N LEU A 121 6.67 9.98 15.48
CA LEU A 121 5.52 10.84 15.21
C LEU A 121 4.27 10.03 14.85
N CYS A 122 4.43 8.93 14.10
CA CYS A 122 3.35 7.98 13.82
C CYS A 122 2.68 7.43 15.09
N SER A 123 3.44 7.29 16.17
CA SER A 123 2.97 6.72 17.43
C SER A 123 2.40 7.78 18.39
N GLU A 124 2.99 8.98 18.40
CA GLU A 124 2.66 10.05 19.35
C GLU A 124 1.54 10.97 18.85
N ASP A 125 1.53 11.34 17.56
CA ASP A 125 0.54 12.25 16.98
C ASP A 125 -0.44 11.50 16.08
N LYS A 126 -1.49 10.94 16.69
CA LYS A 126 -2.52 10.14 15.99
C LYS A 126 -3.28 10.94 14.93
N VAL A 127 -3.45 12.25 15.12
CA VAL A 127 -4.19 13.12 14.18
C VAL A 127 -3.36 13.32 12.92
N LEU A 128 -2.11 13.75 13.08
CA LEU A 128 -1.18 13.93 11.97
C LEU A 128 -0.97 12.62 11.20
N SER A 129 -0.83 11.51 11.93
CA SER A 129 -0.61 10.19 11.35
C SER A 129 -1.81 9.71 10.53
N SER A 130 -3.02 9.92 11.06
CA SER A 130 -4.25 9.58 10.35
C SER A 130 -4.43 10.44 9.10
N GLY A 131 -4.16 11.75 9.19
CA GLY A 131 -4.22 12.67 8.05
C GLY A 131 -3.21 12.30 6.95
N PHE A 132 -1.96 12.06 7.36
CA PHE A 132 -0.88 11.63 6.49
C PHE A 132 -1.21 10.32 5.76
N LEU A 133 -1.55 9.25 6.48
CA LEU A 133 -1.78 7.94 5.87
C LEU A 133 -3.04 7.93 4.98
N ASN A 134 -4.10 8.63 5.40
CA ASN A 134 -5.27 8.83 4.55
C ASN A 134 -4.91 9.55 3.26
N GLY A 135 -4.10 10.62 3.36
CA GLY A 135 -3.59 11.35 2.21
C GLY A 135 -2.76 10.48 1.26
N VAL A 136 -1.77 9.75 1.79
CA VAL A 136 -0.93 8.84 0.99
C VAL A 136 -1.77 7.78 0.25
N LEU A 137 -2.69 7.10 0.95
CA LEU A 137 -3.56 6.09 0.34
C LEU A 137 -4.49 6.67 -0.73
N ASN A 138 -5.04 7.88 -0.50
CA ASN A 138 -5.87 8.57 -1.48
C ASN A 138 -5.08 8.96 -2.73
N GLN A 139 -3.90 9.56 -2.55
CA GLN A 139 -3.06 9.96 -3.68
C GLN A 139 -2.56 8.75 -4.46
N LEU A 140 -2.25 7.63 -3.79
CA LEU A 140 -1.85 6.40 -4.47
C LEU A 140 -2.99 5.85 -5.32
N ASN A 141 -4.21 5.77 -4.76
CA ASN A 141 -5.37 5.27 -5.50
C ASN A 141 -5.61 6.10 -6.78
N TRP A 142 -5.53 7.43 -6.65
CA TRP A 142 -5.66 8.35 -7.78
C TRP A 142 -4.53 8.16 -8.81
N ALA A 143 -3.26 8.28 -8.38
CA ALA A 143 -2.11 8.21 -9.27
C ALA A 143 -2.03 6.87 -10.01
N PHE A 144 -2.33 5.76 -9.32
CA PHE A 144 -2.36 4.44 -9.91
C PHE A 144 -3.48 4.28 -10.94
N SER A 145 -4.68 4.77 -10.63
CA SER A 145 -5.83 4.71 -11.56
C SER A 145 -5.58 5.53 -12.82
N GLU A 146 -5.06 6.76 -12.69
CA GLU A 146 -4.67 7.61 -13.82
C GLU A 146 -3.58 6.96 -14.66
N PHE A 147 -2.55 6.41 -14.01
CA PHE A 147 -1.47 5.71 -14.70
C PHE A 147 -1.98 4.53 -15.53
N ILE A 148 -2.76 3.63 -14.92
CA ILE A 148 -3.32 2.46 -15.64
C ILE A 148 -4.26 2.90 -16.76
N GLY A 149 -5.11 3.90 -16.53
CA GLY A 149 -6.01 4.44 -17.54
C GLY A 149 -5.26 5.02 -18.75
N MET A 150 -4.20 5.79 -18.50
CA MET A 150 -3.34 6.32 -19.56
C MET A 150 -2.61 5.20 -20.31
N LEU A 151 -2.11 4.19 -19.60
CA LEU A 151 -1.43 3.05 -20.21
C LEU A 151 -2.37 2.26 -21.14
N GLN A 152 -3.64 2.07 -20.74
CA GLN A 152 -4.67 1.45 -21.57
C GLN A 152 -5.01 2.28 -22.81
N GLN A 153 -5.12 3.61 -22.67
CA GLN A 153 -5.35 4.49 -23.80
C GLN A 153 -4.21 4.41 -24.81
N ILE A 154 -2.95 4.47 -24.33
CA ILE A 154 -1.76 4.32 -25.19
C ILE A 154 -1.78 2.98 -25.94
N GLN A 155 -2.14 1.89 -25.26
CA GLN A 155 -2.25 0.57 -25.87
C GLN A 155 -3.33 0.51 -26.98
N SER A 156 -4.43 1.25 -26.82
CA SER A 156 -5.56 1.25 -27.76
C SER A 156 -5.33 2.10 -29.02
N LEU A 157 -4.36 3.01 -29.00
CA LEU A 157 -4.08 3.94 -30.09
C LEU A 157 -3.08 3.33 -31.09
N PRO A 158 -3.22 3.60 -32.40
CA PRO A 158 -2.15 3.33 -33.35
C PRO A 158 -0.91 4.18 -33.02
N ASN A 159 0.30 3.60 -33.07
CA ASN A 159 1.57 4.20 -32.61
C ASN A 159 1.84 5.66 -33.05
N ILE A 160 1.27 6.11 -34.16
CA ILE A 160 1.49 7.43 -34.76
C ILE A 160 0.62 8.52 -34.10
N ALA A 161 -0.39 8.15 -33.30
CA ALA A 161 -1.36 9.09 -32.73
C ALA A 161 -1.08 9.50 -31.27
N VAL A 162 -0.02 8.97 -30.63
CA VAL A 162 0.23 9.23 -29.22
C VAL A 162 0.93 10.58 -29.03
N GLU A 163 0.26 11.51 -28.37
CA GLU A 163 0.81 12.84 -28.10
C GLU A 163 1.94 12.79 -27.04
N ASN A 164 3.03 13.52 -27.28
CA ASN A 164 4.16 13.61 -26.34
C ASN A 164 3.73 14.12 -24.95
N ARG A 165 2.73 15.01 -24.88
CA ARG A 165 2.17 15.49 -23.60
C ARG A 165 1.50 14.36 -22.79
N GLN A 166 0.78 13.47 -23.47
CA GLN A 166 0.13 12.32 -22.84
C GLN A 166 1.18 11.35 -22.27
N LEU A 167 2.26 11.09 -23.01
CA LEU A 167 3.37 10.25 -22.54
C LEU A 167 4.06 10.83 -21.30
N LYS A 168 4.38 12.12 -21.30
CA LYS A 168 4.97 12.79 -20.13
C LYS A 168 4.06 12.71 -18.91
N THR A 169 2.75 12.89 -19.10
CA THR A 169 1.79 12.79 -17.99
C THR A 169 1.70 11.37 -17.46
N CYS A 170 1.69 10.36 -18.34
CA CYS A 170 1.71 8.96 -17.96
C CYS A 170 2.98 8.60 -17.15
N ILE A 171 4.15 9.08 -17.58
CA ILE A 171 5.42 8.91 -16.86
C ILE A 171 5.34 9.55 -15.46
N VAL A 172 4.82 10.77 -15.36
CA VAL A 172 4.64 11.43 -14.05
C VAL A 172 3.70 10.61 -13.14
N CYS A 173 2.56 10.13 -13.65
CA CYS A 173 1.65 9.28 -12.87
C CYS A 173 2.32 7.97 -12.42
N PHE A 174 3.14 7.37 -13.27
CA PHE A 174 3.96 6.20 -12.93
C PHE A 174 4.96 6.52 -11.80
N GLU A 175 5.73 7.60 -11.93
CA GLU A 175 6.70 8.00 -10.90
C GLU A 175 6.02 8.28 -9.55
N LEU A 176 4.88 8.99 -9.56
CA LEU A 176 4.10 9.25 -8.36
C LEU A 176 3.59 7.96 -7.72
N THR A 177 3.09 7.02 -8.54
CA THR A 177 2.64 5.70 -8.08
C THR A 177 3.77 4.94 -7.39
N VAL A 178 4.93 4.80 -8.05
CA VAL A 178 6.12 4.14 -7.48
C VAL A 178 6.51 4.82 -6.17
N GLY A 179 6.55 6.16 -6.18
CA GLY A 179 6.96 6.93 -5.02
C GLY A 179 6.06 6.73 -3.81
N LEU A 180 4.74 6.80 -4.01
CA LEU A 180 3.75 6.60 -2.95
C LEU A 180 3.76 5.17 -2.43
N LEU A 181 3.97 4.17 -3.29
CA LEU A 181 4.18 2.77 -2.87
C LEU A 181 5.44 2.63 -2.00
N ARG A 182 6.54 3.28 -2.34
CA ARG A 182 7.77 3.28 -1.52
C ARG A 182 7.60 3.99 -0.19
N VAL A 183 6.81 5.06 -0.15
CA VAL A 183 6.42 5.70 1.13
C VAL A 183 5.59 4.73 1.98
N LEU A 184 4.60 4.04 1.40
CA LEU A 184 3.81 3.05 2.12
C LEU A 184 4.66 1.86 2.60
N GLU A 185 5.60 1.38 1.79
CA GLU A 185 6.55 0.34 2.18
C GLU A 185 7.36 0.76 3.43
N MET A 186 7.87 2.00 3.44
CA MET A 186 8.54 2.56 4.61
C MET A 186 7.60 2.59 5.82
N VAL A 187 6.40 3.16 5.68
CA VAL A 187 5.43 3.30 6.78
C VAL A 187 5.01 1.94 7.33
N CYS A 188 4.74 0.94 6.47
CA CYS A 188 4.44 -0.42 6.89
C CYS A 188 5.59 -1.08 7.65
N THR A 189 6.84 -0.70 7.33
CA THR A 189 8.02 -1.25 8.00
C THR A 189 8.30 -0.57 9.34
N VAL A 190 8.22 0.76 9.40
CA VAL A 190 8.64 1.53 10.59
C VAL A 190 7.50 1.82 11.56
N ALA A 191 6.24 1.75 11.11
CA ALA A 191 5.05 1.97 11.91
C ALA A 191 3.90 0.97 11.59
N PRO A 192 4.15 -0.36 11.66
CA PRO A 192 3.14 -1.39 11.34
C PRO A 192 1.88 -1.35 12.23
N GLN A 193 1.96 -0.73 13.42
CA GLN A 193 0.83 -0.52 14.32
C GLN A 193 -0.29 0.30 13.68
N LEU A 194 0.01 1.19 12.72
CA LEU A 194 -0.99 1.97 11.99
C LEU A 194 -1.94 1.13 11.12
N PHE A 195 -1.63 -0.15 10.93
CA PHE A 195 -2.39 -1.11 10.13
C PHE A 195 -2.97 -2.27 10.96
N THR A 196 -2.32 -2.62 12.07
CA THR A 196 -2.63 -3.87 12.81
C THR A 196 -2.99 -3.67 14.28
N ASP A 197 -2.81 -2.48 14.85
CA ASP A 197 -3.17 -2.20 16.25
C ASP A 197 -4.49 -1.43 16.32
N TRP A 198 -5.60 -2.17 16.29
CA TRP A 198 -6.96 -1.61 16.28
C TRP A 198 -7.37 -1.02 17.64
N GLU A 199 -6.70 -1.42 18.72
CA GLU A 199 -6.96 -0.92 20.07
C GLU A 199 -6.46 0.52 20.22
N ASN A 200 -5.21 0.77 19.79
CA ASN A 200 -4.59 2.09 19.94
C ASN A 200 -4.87 3.02 18.75
N PHE A 201 -5.18 2.46 17.58
CA PHE A 201 -5.42 3.20 16.33
C PHE A 201 -6.76 2.81 15.70
N PRO A 202 -7.85 3.56 15.98
CA PRO A 202 -9.18 3.24 15.46
C PRO A 202 -9.27 3.19 13.92
N SER A 203 -8.40 3.92 13.20
CA SER A 203 -8.35 3.90 11.74
C SER A 203 -7.57 2.72 11.16
N ALA A 204 -6.87 1.93 11.97
CA ALA A 204 -5.98 0.87 11.50
C ALA A 204 -6.70 -0.21 10.67
N GLU A 205 -7.89 -0.64 11.11
CA GLU A 205 -8.72 -1.62 10.37
C GLU A 205 -9.06 -1.12 8.96
N MET A 206 -9.46 0.15 8.84
CA MET A 206 -9.73 0.74 7.53
C MET A 206 -8.46 0.92 6.71
N ASN A 207 -7.36 1.36 7.33
CA ASN A 207 -6.10 1.60 6.63
C ASN A 207 -5.58 0.31 5.99
N ILE A 208 -5.59 -0.80 6.72
CA ILE A 208 -5.11 -2.09 6.19
C ILE A 208 -6.04 -2.66 5.12
N SER A 209 -7.36 -2.52 5.27
CA SER A 209 -8.32 -2.94 4.24
C SER A 209 -8.13 -2.15 2.94
N ARG A 210 -7.98 -0.82 3.03
CA ARG A 210 -7.72 0.03 1.86
C ARG A 210 -6.36 -0.27 1.22
N LEU A 211 -5.34 -0.49 2.04
CA LEU A 211 -4.02 -0.87 1.57
C LEU A 211 -4.08 -2.19 0.80
N PHE A 212 -4.71 -3.24 1.34
CA PHE A 212 -4.78 -4.53 0.65
C PHE A 212 -5.69 -4.53 -0.57
N GLN A 213 -6.74 -3.71 -0.60
CA GLN A 213 -7.49 -3.43 -1.84
C GLN A 213 -6.57 -2.87 -2.93
N LEU A 214 -5.78 -1.85 -2.62
CA LEU A 214 -4.84 -1.23 -3.56
C LEU A 214 -3.74 -2.19 -4.00
N VAL A 215 -3.12 -2.89 -3.04
CA VAL A 215 -2.05 -3.86 -3.29
C VAL A 215 -2.55 -4.99 -4.20
N THR A 216 -3.73 -5.52 -3.90
CA THR A 216 -4.37 -6.59 -4.68
C THR A 216 -4.72 -6.12 -6.10
N GLN A 217 -5.34 -4.95 -6.24
CA GLN A 217 -5.66 -4.38 -7.54
C GLN A 217 -4.39 -4.14 -8.36
N ALA A 218 -3.33 -3.63 -7.73
CA ALA A 218 -2.07 -3.39 -8.38
C ALA A 218 -1.42 -4.70 -8.85
N PHE A 219 -1.33 -5.72 -8.00
CA PHE A 219 -0.83 -7.03 -8.39
C PHE A 219 -1.61 -7.61 -9.57
N ASN A 220 -2.93 -7.71 -9.46
CA ASN A 220 -3.77 -8.31 -10.50
C ASN A 220 -3.61 -7.60 -11.85
N ARG A 221 -3.40 -6.27 -11.87
CA ARG A 221 -3.17 -5.52 -13.11
C ARG A 221 -1.75 -5.71 -13.66
N LEU A 222 -0.74 -5.79 -12.79
CA LEU A 222 0.67 -5.89 -13.17
C LEU A 222 1.10 -7.31 -13.57
N THR A 223 0.38 -8.33 -13.08
CA THR A 223 0.65 -9.75 -13.35
C THR A 223 -0.35 -10.39 -14.32
N ALA A 224 -1.30 -9.62 -14.87
CA ALA A 224 -2.27 -10.13 -15.84
C ALA A 224 -1.58 -10.66 -17.12
N SER A 225 -2.09 -11.76 -17.68
CA SER A 225 -1.55 -12.41 -18.89
C SER A 225 -1.67 -11.56 -20.16
N ALA A 226 -2.71 -10.73 -20.27
CA ALA A 226 -2.85 -9.70 -21.29
C ALA A 226 -2.10 -8.42 -20.86
N ASN A 227 -0.79 -8.56 -20.67
CA ASN A 227 0.01 -7.55 -19.98
C ASN A 227 0.09 -6.24 -20.78
N ILE A 228 -0.63 -5.22 -20.30
CA ILE A 228 -0.65 -3.87 -20.85
C ILE A 228 0.78 -3.32 -20.98
N PHE A 229 1.66 -3.64 -20.02
CA PHE A 229 3.06 -3.17 -20.04
C PHE A 229 3.82 -3.74 -21.22
N GLU A 230 3.78 -5.06 -21.45
CA GLU A 230 4.49 -5.67 -22.57
C GLU A 230 3.99 -5.13 -23.91
N ASN A 231 2.68 -4.92 -24.03
CA ASN A 231 2.09 -4.37 -25.24
C ASN A 231 2.54 -2.93 -25.48
N VAL A 232 2.64 -2.09 -24.44
CA VAL A 232 3.13 -0.71 -24.56
C VAL A 232 4.65 -0.65 -24.80
N THR A 233 5.44 -1.50 -24.13
CA THR A 233 6.89 -1.59 -24.36
C THR A 233 7.21 -1.95 -25.81
N ARG A 234 6.41 -2.82 -26.45
CA ARG A 234 6.54 -3.17 -27.87
C ARG A 234 6.32 -2.01 -28.83
N LEU A 235 5.67 -0.93 -28.39
CA LEU A 235 5.46 0.26 -29.22
C LEU A 235 6.73 1.10 -29.37
N HIS A 236 7.78 0.83 -28.58
CA HIS A 236 9.08 1.51 -28.62
C HIS A 236 8.95 3.05 -28.63
N LEU A 237 8.08 3.56 -27.74
CA LEU A 237 7.79 4.99 -27.66
C LEU A 237 9.00 5.74 -27.07
N PRO A 238 9.46 6.82 -27.73
CA PRO A 238 10.67 7.53 -27.31
C PRO A 238 10.52 8.13 -25.90
N GLY A 239 11.46 7.80 -25.01
CA GLY A 239 11.48 8.30 -23.63
C GLY A 239 10.57 7.55 -22.66
N PHE A 240 9.85 6.52 -23.11
CA PHE A 240 8.97 5.71 -22.26
C PHE A 240 9.68 4.53 -21.56
N ASP A 241 10.98 4.34 -21.83
CA ASP A 241 11.80 3.23 -21.31
C ASP A 241 11.95 3.21 -19.78
N CYS A 242 11.59 4.31 -19.10
CA CYS A 242 11.62 4.39 -17.65
C CYS A 242 10.43 3.67 -16.96
N VAL A 243 9.35 3.39 -17.69
CA VAL A 243 8.15 2.72 -17.18
C VAL A 243 8.33 1.20 -17.23
N ASP A 244 8.41 0.57 -16.06
CA ASP A 244 8.60 -0.88 -15.93
C ASP A 244 7.82 -1.45 -14.74
N ARG A 245 7.58 -2.77 -14.76
CA ARG A 245 6.87 -3.48 -13.70
C ARG A 245 7.70 -3.63 -12.43
N LEU A 246 9.03 -3.76 -12.55
CA LEU A 246 9.94 -4.01 -11.44
C LEU A 246 9.78 -3.00 -10.28
N PRO A 247 9.84 -1.67 -10.48
CA PRO A 247 9.74 -0.71 -9.38
C PRO A 247 8.38 -0.73 -8.65
N LEU A 248 7.30 -1.07 -9.36
CA LEU A 248 5.97 -1.19 -8.78
C LEU A 248 5.85 -2.48 -7.97
N LEU A 249 6.16 -3.62 -8.59
CA LEU A 249 6.07 -4.94 -7.98
C LEU A 249 7.01 -5.07 -6.79
N SER A 250 8.21 -4.49 -6.86
CA SER A 250 9.16 -4.52 -5.75
C SER A 250 8.68 -3.75 -4.52
N ALA A 251 8.04 -2.58 -4.70
CA ALA A 251 7.45 -1.85 -3.60
C ALA A 251 6.26 -2.60 -2.98
N LEU A 252 5.40 -3.21 -3.82
CA LEU A 252 4.27 -4.03 -3.36
C LEU A 252 4.75 -5.28 -2.58
N ALA A 253 5.76 -5.97 -3.09
CA ALA A 253 6.42 -7.09 -2.42
C ALA A 253 6.99 -6.68 -1.06
N GLY A 254 7.63 -5.51 -0.99
CA GLY A 254 8.12 -4.92 0.25
C GLY A 254 7.02 -4.64 1.28
N ILE A 255 5.88 -4.08 0.85
CA ILE A 255 4.71 -3.85 1.71
C ILE A 255 4.20 -5.18 2.27
N MET A 256 4.06 -6.20 1.43
CA MET A 256 3.62 -7.53 1.87
C MET A 256 4.61 -8.14 2.88
N LEU A 257 5.91 -8.09 2.60
CA LEU A 257 6.94 -8.58 3.52
C LEU A 257 6.91 -7.86 4.87
N ALA A 258 6.73 -6.54 4.87
CA ALA A 258 6.65 -5.75 6.09
C ALA A 258 5.50 -6.20 7.02
N LEU A 259 4.29 -6.33 6.47
CA LEU A 259 3.10 -6.64 7.26
C LEU A 259 2.89 -8.13 7.54
N LEU A 260 3.25 -9.00 6.60
CA LEU A 260 2.88 -10.42 6.62
C LEU A 260 4.02 -11.36 7.00
N LYS A 261 5.25 -10.84 7.14
CA LYS A 261 6.42 -11.65 7.52
C LYS A 261 7.32 -11.01 8.58
N ARG A 262 7.57 -9.71 8.48
CA ARG A 262 8.52 -8.99 9.36
C ARG A 262 7.88 -8.37 10.60
N SER A 263 6.56 -8.47 10.72
CA SER A 263 5.77 -7.96 11.86
C SER A 263 5.68 -8.98 13.01
N LYS A 264 5.09 -8.57 14.14
CA LYS A 264 4.83 -9.47 15.27
C LYS A 264 3.81 -10.56 14.88
N PRO A 265 3.86 -11.78 15.45
CA PRO A 265 2.95 -12.87 15.08
C PRO A 265 1.46 -12.48 15.08
N ALA A 266 0.97 -11.83 16.14
CA ALA A 266 -0.43 -11.38 16.21
C ALA A 266 -0.79 -10.36 15.11
N SER A 267 0.14 -9.46 14.75
CA SER A 267 -0.05 -8.50 13.66
C SER A 267 -0.06 -9.20 12.30
N ILE A 268 0.77 -10.25 12.11
CA ILE A 268 0.78 -11.07 10.90
C ILE A 268 -0.56 -11.80 10.75
N ASP A 269 -1.06 -12.43 11.81
CA ASP A 269 -2.36 -13.13 11.78
C ASP A 269 -3.50 -12.16 11.44
N CYS A 270 -3.51 -10.97 12.06
CA CYS A 270 -4.45 -9.89 11.74
C CYS A 270 -4.37 -9.50 10.26
N ALA A 271 -3.17 -9.22 9.76
CA ALA A 271 -2.95 -8.79 8.38
C ALA A 271 -3.32 -9.89 7.37
N CYS A 272 -2.93 -11.15 7.60
CA CYS A 272 -3.34 -12.29 6.79
C CYS A 272 -4.86 -12.43 6.76
N SER A 273 -5.54 -12.28 7.90
CA SER A 273 -7.01 -12.35 7.96
C SER A 273 -7.67 -11.32 7.06
N VAL A 274 -7.18 -10.08 7.06
CA VAL A 274 -7.72 -9.01 6.19
C VAL A 274 -7.39 -9.29 4.72
N LEU A 275 -6.16 -9.71 4.41
CA LEU A 275 -5.75 -10.01 3.03
C LEU A 275 -6.59 -11.13 2.41
N PHE A 276 -6.82 -12.22 3.13
CA PHE A 276 -7.65 -13.35 2.64
C PHE A 276 -9.15 -13.08 2.66
N ALA A 277 -9.58 -12.02 3.34
CA ALA A 277 -10.94 -11.50 3.24
C ALA A 277 -11.13 -10.57 2.02
N GLU A 278 -10.03 -10.08 1.41
CA GLU A 278 -10.09 -9.20 0.24
C GLU A 278 -10.52 -10.00 -1.01
N PRO A 279 -11.70 -9.73 -1.61
CA PRO A 279 -12.25 -10.58 -2.66
C PRO A 279 -11.40 -10.66 -3.93
N GLY A 280 -10.59 -9.63 -4.20
CA GLY A 280 -9.71 -9.60 -5.36
C GLY A 280 -8.42 -10.40 -5.18
N PHE A 281 -8.09 -10.85 -3.96
CA PHE A 281 -6.78 -11.43 -3.70
C PHE A 281 -6.65 -12.81 -4.34
N GLN A 282 -5.67 -12.93 -5.24
CA GLN A 282 -5.32 -14.17 -5.91
C GLN A 282 -3.92 -14.59 -5.46
N PHE A 283 -3.82 -15.71 -4.77
CA PHE A 283 -2.54 -16.21 -4.25
C PHE A 283 -1.57 -16.53 -5.40
N GLU A 284 -2.11 -17.01 -6.52
CA GLU A 284 -1.37 -17.37 -7.72
C GLU A 284 -0.66 -16.14 -8.33
N SER A 285 -1.30 -14.96 -8.31
CA SER A 285 -0.70 -13.70 -8.78
C SER A 285 0.53 -13.30 -7.97
N PHE A 286 0.57 -13.62 -6.68
CA PHE A 286 1.74 -13.42 -5.84
C PHE A 286 2.85 -14.44 -6.14
N GLN A 287 2.50 -15.71 -6.37
CA GLN A 287 3.47 -16.76 -6.67
C GLN A 287 4.25 -16.52 -7.98
N LEU A 288 3.60 -15.93 -8.98
CA LEU A 288 4.24 -15.57 -10.25
C LEU A 288 5.46 -14.65 -10.09
N LEU A 289 5.55 -13.89 -8.99
CA LEU A 289 6.63 -12.92 -8.78
C LEU A 289 8.01 -13.57 -8.58
N PHE A 290 8.07 -14.81 -8.13
CA PHE A 290 9.32 -15.52 -7.82
C PHE A 290 9.35 -16.93 -8.41
N ASP A 291 8.43 -17.24 -9.32
CA ASP A 291 8.47 -18.51 -10.03
C ASP A 291 9.78 -18.63 -10.82
N ARG A 292 10.53 -19.69 -10.52
CA ARG A 292 11.81 -20.03 -11.16
C ARG A 292 11.61 -21.05 -12.28
N GLU A 293 10.42 -21.66 -12.38
CA GLU A 293 10.11 -22.75 -13.30
C GLU A 293 9.36 -22.27 -14.54
N SER A 294 10.09 -21.79 -15.55
CA SER A 294 9.65 -22.03 -16.93
C SER A 294 9.90 -23.52 -17.22
N ASN A 295 8.96 -24.39 -16.86
CA ASN A 295 9.00 -25.81 -17.20
C ASN A 295 9.19 -26.01 -18.72
N GLY A 296 10.44 -26.24 -19.15
CA GLY A 296 10.82 -26.96 -20.36
C GLY A 296 10.30 -26.50 -21.73
N GLY A 297 9.58 -25.39 -21.87
CA GLY A 297 8.98 -25.03 -23.16
C GLY A 297 8.63 -23.56 -23.31
N LYS A 298 9.57 -22.79 -23.88
CA LYS A 298 9.51 -21.33 -24.14
C LYS A 298 9.19 -20.48 -22.89
N PRO A 299 9.90 -19.36 -22.66
CA PRO A 299 9.48 -18.44 -21.61
C PRO A 299 8.06 -17.97 -21.92
N VAL A 300 7.08 -18.44 -21.14
CA VAL A 300 5.81 -17.73 -21.06
C VAL A 300 6.19 -16.33 -20.62
N SER A 301 5.67 -15.33 -21.31
CA SER A 301 5.95 -13.90 -21.13
C SER A 301 5.60 -13.41 -19.71
N GLY A 302 6.39 -13.82 -18.72
CA GLY A 302 6.13 -13.68 -17.29
C GLY A 302 7.21 -12.84 -16.61
N PHE A 303 6.77 -11.93 -15.74
CA PHE A 303 7.68 -11.23 -14.83
C PHE A 303 8.13 -12.20 -13.73
N SER A 304 9.42 -12.24 -13.41
CA SER A 304 9.96 -12.92 -12.22
C SER A 304 11.12 -12.09 -11.67
N PHE A 305 11.15 -11.87 -10.36
CA PHE A 305 12.22 -11.14 -9.69
C PHE A 305 13.59 -11.81 -9.88
N SER A 306 13.61 -13.13 -10.06
CA SER A 306 14.84 -13.91 -10.30
C SER A 306 15.61 -13.48 -11.55
N HIS A 307 14.93 -12.86 -12.52
CA HIS A 307 15.55 -12.35 -13.75
C HIS A 307 16.32 -11.04 -13.55
N TYR A 308 16.17 -10.38 -12.40
CA TYR A 308 16.73 -9.06 -12.14
C TYR A 308 17.88 -9.13 -11.14
N LYS A 309 19.11 -8.83 -11.59
CA LYS A 309 20.33 -8.85 -10.76
C LYS A 309 20.29 -7.94 -9.52
N VAL A 310 19.41 -6.95 -9.51
CA VAL A 310 19.22 -6.04 -8.38
C VAL A 310 18.58 -6.75 -7.18
N VAL A 311 17.84 -7.83 -7.42
CA VAL A 311 17.20 -8.63 -6.37
C VAL A 311 18.21 -9.65 -5.87
N SER A 312 18.52 -9.59 -4.58
CA SER A 312 19.44 -10.54 -3.96
C SER A 312 18.79 -11.90 -3.70
N GLU A 313 19.60 -12.96 -3.60
CA GLU A 313 19.08 -14.30 -3.27
C GLU A 313 18.36 -14.32 -1.91
N LYS A 314 18.85 -13.52 -0.94
CA LYS A 314 18.20 -13.36 0.36
C LYS A 314 16.79 -12.77 0.22
N GLU A 315 16.63 -11.77 -0.64
CA GLU A 315 15.32 -11.16 -0.91
C GLU A 315 14.36 -12.15 -1.59
N LEU A 316 14.85 -12.95 -2.55
CA LEU A 316 14.06 -14.02 -3.16
C LEU A 316 13.62 -15.06 -2.12
N GLN A 317 14.54 -15.49 -1.26
CA GLN A 317 14.24 -16.43 -0.17
C GLN A 317 13.17 -15.87 0.78
N GLU A 318 13.22 -14.57 1.10
CA GLU A 318 12.20 -13.96 1.96
C GLU A 318 10.80 -14.00 1.32
N LEU A 319 10.69 -13.86 -0.01
CA LEU A 319 9.41 -14.02 -0.73
C LEU A 319 8.92 -15.47 -0.74
N GLU A 320 9.82 -16.42 -0.93
CA GLU A 320 9.48 -17.85 -0.88
C GLU A 320 8.99 -18.25 0.52
N GLU A 321 9.61 -17.73 1.58
CA GLU A 321 9.16 -17.93 2.95
C GLU A 321 7.80 -17.28 3.22
N LEU A 322 7.56 -16.06 2.70
CA LEU A 322 6.24 -15.43 2.78
C LEU A 322 5.17 -16.25 2.03
N SER A 323 5.50 -16.80 0.86
CA SER A 323 4.62 -17.69 0.11
C SER A 323 4.19 -18.91 0.93
N LYS A 324 5.10 -19.52 1.69
CA LYS A 324 4.79 -20.64 2.60
C LYS A 324 3.85 -20.23 3.73
N ILE A 325 4.03 -19.05 4.31
CA ILE A 325 3.13 -18.48 5.33
C ILE A 325 1.73 -18.31 4.75
N LEU A 326 1.62 -17.68 3.58
CA LEU A 326 0.34 -17.44 2.91
C LEU A 326 -0.35 -18.73 2.48
N SER A 327 0.38 -19.73 1.97
CA SER A 327 -0.19 -21.05 1.64
C SER A 327 -0.78 -21.73 2.88
N THR A 328 -0.04 -21.70 4.00
CA THR A 328 -0.52 -22.28 5.26
C THR A 328 -1.82 -21.59 5.72
N TYR A 329 -1.88 -20.26 5.61
CA TYR A 329 -3.07 -19.50 5.96
C TYR A 329 -4.24 -19.76 5.01
N LYS A 330 -3.97 -19.87 3.69
CA LYS A 330 -4.95 -20.27 2.67
C LYS A 330 -5.64 -21.57 3.07
N ASP A 331 -4.86 -22.59 3.42
CA ASP A 331 -5.38 -23.90 3.82
C ASP A 331 -6.24 -23.81 5.11
N GLN A 332 -5.78 -23.04 6.11
CA GLN A 332 -6.56 -22.81 7.33
C GLN A 332 -7.90 -22.12 7.08
N VAL A 333 -7.93 -21.11 6.20
CA VAL A 333 -9.16 -20.40 5.83
C VAL A 333 -10.11 -21.33 5.07
N HIS A 334 -9.59 -22.14 4.14
CA HIS A 334 -10.40 -23.13 3.43
C HIS A 334 -11.01 -24.17 4.38
N LEU A 335 -10.24 -24.68 5.35
CA LEU A 335 -10.74 -25.61 6.36
C LEU A 335 -11.81 -24.98 7.25
N LYS A 336 -11.62 -23.73 7.71
CA LYS A 336 -12.64 -23.00 8.50
C LYS A 336 -13.93 -22.75 7.71
N ARG A 337 -13.83 -22.45 6.40
CA ARG A 337 -15.00 -22.30 5.52
C ARG A 337 -15.72 -23.63 5.29
N GLN A 338 -14.99 -24.72 5.08
CA GLN A 338 -15.58 -26.06 4.94
C GLN A 338 -16.27 -26.54 6.23
N ALA A 339 -15.76 -26.16 7.39
CA ALA A 339 -16.37 -26.48 8.67
C ALA A 339 -17.60 -25.62 9.04
N SER A 340 -17.88 -24.52 8.30
CA SER A 340 -18.96 -23.55 8.58
C SER A 340 -20.08 -23.55 7.54
N PHE A 341 -20.32 -24.67 6.84
CA PHE A 341 -21.49 -24.84 5.97
C PHE A 341 -22.77 -25.01 6.80
N ASP A 342 -23.24 -23.92 7.39
CA ASP A 342 -24.64 -23.70 7.70
C ASP A 342 -25.11 -22.49 6.90
N THR A 343 -25.79 -22.73 5.79
CA THR A 343 -26.21 -21.70 4.81
C THR A 343 -27.13 -20.63 5.41
N GLU A 344 -27.67 -20.87 6.60
CA GLU A 344 -28.59 -19.98 7.30
C GLU A 344 -27.90 -18.80 8.01
N GLU A 345 -26.56 -18.83 8.19
CA GLU A 345 -25.82 -17.78 8.90
C GLU A 345 -25.10 -16.77 7.99
N LEU A 346 -25.24 -16.86 6.66
CA LEU A 346 -24.58 -15.92 5.73
C LEU A 346 -25.29 -14.55 5.71
N CYS A 347 -24.48 -13.49 5.58
CA CYS A 347 -24.94 -12.13 5.39
C CYS A 347 -25.64 -12.01 4.03
N THR A 348 -26.92 -11.68 4.04
CA THR A 348 -27.75 -11.52 2.83
C THR A 348 -27.44 -10.28 2.01
N ILE A 349 -26.55 -9.40 2.48
CA ILE A 349 -26.11 -8.21 1.74
C ILE A 349 -24.93 -8.52 0.82
N CYS A 350 -23.96 -9.32 1.28
CA CYS A 350 -22.78 -9.65 0.48
C CYS A 350 -22.74 -11.11 0.02
N TYR A 351 -23.57 -11.99 0.59
CA TYR A 351 -23.57 -13.44 0.36
C TYR A 351 -22.20 -14.12 0.53
N ALA A 352 -21.25 -13.47 1.21
CA ALA A 352 -19.86 -13.90 1.26
C ALA A 352 -19.32 -14.09 2.69
N MET A 353 -19.90 -13.40 3.67
CA MET A 353 -19.43 -13.39 5.06
C MET A 353 -20.57 -13.78 6.01
N PRO A 354 -20.30 -14.40 7.17
CA PRO A 354 -21.33 -14.71 8.16
C PRO A 354 -21.93 -13.43 8.79
N GLN A 355 -23.12 -13.56 9.35
CA GLN A 355 -23.85 -12.52 10.08
C GLN A 355 -23.17 -12.23 11.44
N SER A 356 -22.17 -11.35 11.42
CA SER A 356 -21.37 -11.01 12.60
C SER A 356 -21.84 -9.78 13.39
N ALA A 357 -22.83 -9.02 12.91
CA ALA A 357 -23.31 -7.80 13.55
C ALA A 357 -24.83 -7.76 13.64
N VAL A 358 -25.36 -7.34 14.80
CA VAL A 358 -26.79 -7.11 15.08
C VAL A 358 -27.05 -5.61 15.20
N PHE A 359 -28.11 -5.12 14.57
CA PHE A 359 -28.46 -3.70 14.58
C PHE A 359 -29.44 -3.40 15.72
N VAL A 360 -29.20 -2.32 16.44
CA VAL A 360 -30.06 -1.87 17.56
C VAL A 360 -30.86 -0.64 17.13
N PRO A 361 -32.19 -0.59 17.38
CA PRO A 361 -33.01 -1.56 18.14
C PRO A 361 -33.65 -2.68 17.32
N CYS A 362 -33.60 -2.64 15.99
CA CYS A 362 -34.45 -3.47 15.13
C CYS A 362 -34.09 -4.98 15.08
N GLY A 363 -32.92 -5.38 15.58
CA GLY A 363 -32.50 -6.78 15.69
C GLY A 363 -32.08 -7.46 14.39
N HIS A 364 -32.12 -6.76 13.26
CA HIS A 364 -31.64 -7.30 11.98
C HIS A 364 -30.12 -7.54 12.00
N LYS A 365 -29.67 -8.48 11.16
CA LYS A 365 -28.27 -8.93 11.15
C LYS A 365 -27.62 -8.78 9.78
N SER A 366 -26.33 -8.48 9.77
CA SER A 366 -25.46 -8.57 8.59
C SER A 366 -24.03 -8.87 9.01
N CYS A 367 -23.10 -9.00 8.07
CA CYS A 367 -21.68 -8.93 8.42
C CYS A 367 -21.30 -7.49 8.82
N ARG A 368 -20.28 -7.38 9.70
CA ARG A 368 -19.74 -6.11 10.19
C ARG A 368 -19.31 -5.18 9.07
N ALA A 369 -18.64 -5.71 8.04
CA ALA A 369 -18.16 -4.91 6.91
C ALA A 369 -19.29 -4.19 6.15
N CYS A 370 -20.43 -4.85 5.94
CA CYS A 370 -21.58 -4.27 5.24
C CYS A 370 -22.23 -3.15 6.06
N ILE A 371 -22.53 -3.38 7.34
CA ILE A 371 -23.19 -2.36 8.18
C ILE A 371 -22.28 -1.16 8.44
N SER A 372 -20.99 -1.39 8.72
CA SER A 372 -20.03 -0.31 8.92
C SER A 372 -19.95 0.61 7.70
N ARG A 373 -19.90 0.03 6.49
CA ARG A 373 -19.86 0.82 5.24
C ARG A 373 -21.15 1.60 5.00
N HIS A 374 -22.30 1.03 5.32
CA HIS A 374 -23.60 1.67 5.12
C HIS A 374 -23.81 2.85 6.05
N LEU A 375 -23.49 2.69 7.34
CA LEU A 375 -23.64 3.72 8.36
C LEU A 375 -22.75 4.95 8.13
N MET A 376 -21.73 4.85 7.25
CA MET A 376 -20.97 6.02 6.79
C MET A 376 -21.83 7.02 6.00
N ASN A 377 -22.85 6.54 5.27
CA ASN A 377 -23.64 7.35 4.36
C ASN A 377 -25.13 7.42 4.75
N SER A 378 -25.63 6.46 5.52
CA SER A 378 -27.05 6.33 5.83
C SER A 378 -27.26 5.73 7.22
N LYS A 379 -28.01 6.43 8.08
CA LYS A 379 -28.24 6.01 9.48
C LYS A 379 -29.44 5.06 9.67
N ILE A 380 -29.89 4.38 8.61
CA ILE A 380 -31.07 3.51 8.65
C ILE A 380 -30.74 2.05 8.33
N CYS A 381 -31.53 1.11 8.83
CA CYS A 381 -31.37 -0.32 8.58
C CYS A 381 -31.66 -0.67 7.11
N PHE A 382 -30.89 -1.60 6.53
CA PHE A 382 -31.13 -2.11 5.16
C PHE A 382 -32.53 -2.70 4.96
N PHE A 383 -33.06 -3.36 5.99
CA PHE A 383 -34.21 -4.23 5.88
C PHE A 383 -35.50 -3.51 6.25
N CYS A 384 -35.58 -2.94 7.45
CA CYS A 384 -36.77 -2.25 7.94
C CYS A 384 -36.74 -0.73 7.76
N LYS A 385 -35.60 -0.14 7.35
CA LYS A 385 -35.39 1.31 7.24
C LYS A 385 -35.52 2.10 8.55
N GLU A 386 -35.58 1.42 9.69
CA GLU A 386 -35.54 2.04 11.02
C GLU A 386 -34.15 2.61 11.31
N THR A 387 -34.06 3.70 12.09
CA THR A 387 -32.78 4.30 12.45
C THR A 387 -31.93 3.34 13.29
N VAL A 388 -30.68 3.13 12.88
CA VAL A 388 -29.72 2.27 13.59
C VAL A 388 -28.88 3.17 14.50
N GLU A 389 -29.01 2.97 15.81
CA GLU A 389 -28.28 3.75 16.82
C GLU A 389 -26.85 3.23 16.98
N LYS A 390 -26.70 1.91 17.00
CA LYS A 390 -25.43 1.19 17.10
C LYS A 390 -25.59 -0.22 16.53
N PHE A 391 -24.47 -0.89 16.27
CA PHE A 391 -24.44 -2.31 15.98
C PHE A 391 -23.50 -3.01 16.95
N GLU A 392 -23.85 -4.23 17.33
CA GLU A 392 -23.14 -5.07 18.30
C GLU A 392 -22.68 -6.36 17.63
N ASP A 393 -21.54 -6.91 18.06
CA ASP A 393 -21.04 -8.17 17.51
C ASP A 393 -21.88 -9.35 18.03
N CYS A 394 -22.25 -10.28 17.14
CA CYS A 394 -22.89 -11.53 17.51
C CYS A 394 -21.93 -12.38 18.36
N SER A 395 -22.00 -12.31 19.69
CA SER A 395 -21.28 -13.26 20.54
C SER A 395 -21.87 -14.65 20.36
N ALA A 396 -21.01 -15.66 20.13
CA ALA A 396 -21.39 -17.07 20.12
C ALA A 396 -21.99 -17.47 21.47
N SER A 397 -23.30 -17.33 21.61
CA SER A 397 -24.05 -17.66 22.83
C SER A 397 -25.34 -18.37 22.44
N GLN A 398 -25.20 -19.54 21.82
CA GLN A 398 -26.27 -20.54 21.71
C GLN A 398 -25.66 -21.95 21.81
N LYS A 399 -25.20 -22.32 23.01
CA LYS A 399 -25.04 -23.70 23.46
C LYS A 399 -25.56 -23.78 24.89
N ASP A 400 -26.89 -23.76 25.05
CA ASP A 400 -27.61 -24.35 26.19
C ASP A 400 -29.10 -24.02 26.05
N ALA A 401 -29.82 -24.82 25.25
CA ALA A 401 -31.30 -24.84 25.29
C ALA A 401 -31.87 -26.14 24.68
N THR A 402 -31.26 -27.30 24.89
CA THR A 402 -31.92 -28.60 24.61
C THR A 402 -31.40 -29.69 25.54
N LYS A 403 -31.75 -29.61 26.81
CA LYS A 403 -31.89 -30.75 27.72
C LYS A 403 -33.05 -30.42 28.65
N ASP A 404 -34.22 -30.94 28.31
CA ASP A 404 -35.20 -31.50 29.25
C ASP A 404 -36.55 -31.61 28.53
N THR A 405 -36.86 -32.82 28.05
CA THR A 405 -38.11 -33.54 28.33
C THR A 405 -38.20 -34.78 27.43
N SER A 406 -37.59 -35.88 27.86
CA SER A 406 -38.01 -37.23 27.46
C SER A 406 -37.61 -38.23 28.53
N SER A 407 -38.52 -38.49 29.47
CA SER A 407 -38.85 -39.82 30.00
C SER A 407 -39.64 -39.72 31.31
N CYS A 408 -40.93 -39.99 31.25
CA CYS A 408 -41.58 -40.83 32.26
C CYS A 408 -42.84 -41.44 31.66
N VAL A 409 -42.74 -42.71 31.27
CA VAL A 409 -43.86 -43.63 31.08
C VAL A 409 -44.10 -44.29 32.43
N SER A 410 -45.35 -44.34 32.91
CA SER A 410 -46.04 -45.54 33.43
C SER A 410 -47.34 -45.20 34.15
N LEU A 411 -48.39 -45.92 33.72
CA LEU A 411 -49.78 -46.04 34.21
C LEU A 411 -50.76 -44.92 33.87
#